data_AF-A0A8S3C5I5-F1
#
_entry.id   AF-A0A8S3C5I5-F1
#
_cell.length_a   1.000
_cell.length_b   1.000
_cell.length_c   1.000
_cell.angle_alpha   90.00
_cell.angle_beta   90.00
_cell.angle_gamma   90.00
#
_symmetry.space_group_name_H-M   'P 1'
#
loop_
_entity.id
_entity.type
_entity.pdbx_description
1 polymer ?
#
loop_
_entity_poly.entity_id
_entity_poly.type
_entity_poly.pdbx_seq_one_letter_code
_entity_poly.pdbx_strand_id
1 'polypeptide(L)' 'CYRVIADRFVAQDDKDWFEKALKLVAEEECGSQIATSMHAEPYLVDFLRDAPEITGEEGEDADLEAPKVYELISSYEALS' A
#
# COMPACT_ATOMS: atom_id res chain seq x y z
N CYS A 1 -2.04 7.59 -0.51
CA CYS A 1 -1.01 8.64 -0.50
C CYS A 1 0.19 8.33 0.42
N TYR A 2 0.06 7.44 1.42
CA TYR A 2 1.17 7.04 2.31
C TYR A 2 2.44 6.63 1.55
N ARG A 3 2.32 5.68 0.61
CA ARG A 3 3.43 5.14 -0.20
C ARG A 3 4.14 6.10 -1.18
N VAL A 4 3.80 7.39 -1.15
CA VAL A 4 4.38 8.37 -2.06
C VAL A 4 4.72 9.67 -1.36
N ILE A 5 3.79 10.20 -0.57
CA ILE A 5 3.98 11.47 0.15
C ILE A 5 4.63 11.21 1.51
N ALA A 6 4.14 10.22 2.27
CA ALA A 6 4.68 9.96 3.61
C ALA A 6 6.14 9.46 3.57
N ASP A 7 6.51 8.74 2.50
CA ASP A 7 7.88 8.27 2.25
C ASP A 7 8.89 9.40 2.04
N ARG A 8 8.43 10.64 1.78
CA ARG A 8 9.32 11.81 1.63
C ARG A 8 9.69 12.43 2.98
N PHE A 9 8.99 12.08 4.05
CA PHE A 9 9.27 12.59 5.38
C PHE A 9 10.34 11.76 6.08
N VAL A 10 11.28 12.45 6.72
CA VAL A 10 12.35 11.83 7.51
C VAL A 10 12.00 11.83 9.00
N ALA A 11 11.40 12.92 9.49
CA ALA A 11 11.00 13.04 10.89
C ALA A 11 9.62 12.40 11.13
N GLN A 12 9.46 11.77 12.29
CA GLN A 12 8.18 11.18 12.69
C GLN A 12 7.10 12.26 12.86
N ASP A 13 7.45 13.42 13.42
CA ASP A 13 6.52 14.53 13.62
C ASP A 13 5.85 14.99 12.30
N ASP A 14 6.59 14.97 11.20
CA ASP A 14 6.06 15.31 9.87
C ASP A 14 5.05 14.27 9.38
N LYS A 15 5.31 12.98 9.65
CA LYS A 15 4.39 11.88 9.31
C LYS A 15 3.10 11.97 10.14
N ASP A 16 3.23 12.23 11.43
CA ASP A 16 2.10 12.39 12.35
C ASP A 16 1.23 13.61 11.97
N TRP A 17 1.87 14.71 11.55
CA TRP A 17 1.16 15.87 11.00
C TRP A 17 0.42 15.51 9.71
N PHE A 18 1.08 14.80 8.80
CA PHE A 18 0.50 14.41 7.52
C PHE A 18 -0.74 13.52 7.69
N GLU A 19 -0.69 12.54 8.61
CA GLU A 19 -1.85 11.70 8.91
C GLU A 19 -3.06 12.52 9.38
N LYS A 20 -2.84 13.49 10.27
CA LYS A 20 -3.90 14.37 10.77
C LYS A 20 -4.47 15.26 9.66
N ALA A 21 -3.61 15.85 8.84
CA ALA A 21 -4.02 16.67 7.71
C ALA A 21 -4.83 15.86 6.69
N LEU A 22 -4.42 14.62 6.42
CA LEU A 22 -5.14 13.72 5.52
C LEU A 22 -6.56 13.40 6.03
N LYS A 23 -6.70 13.12 7.33
CA LYS A 23 -8.01 12.88 7.96
C LYS A 23 -8.90 14.11 7.92
N LEU A 24 -8.35 15.30 8.18
CA LEU A 24 -9.08 16.56 8.10
C LEU A 24 -9.63 16.79 6.68
N VAL A 25 -8.78 16.66 5.66
CA VAL A 25 -9.20 16.82 4.26
C VAL A 25 -10.24 15.77 3.87
N ALA A 26 -10.08 14.52 4.30
CA ALA A 26 -11.08 13.49 4.05
C ALA A 26 -12.43 13.81 4.70
N GLU A 27 -12.44 14.40 5.90
CA GLU A 27 -13.67 14.84 6.55
C GLU A 27 -14.31 16.02 5.81
N GLU A 28 -13.53 17.02 5.43
CA GLU A 28 -13.99 18.21 4.72
C GLU A 28 -14.58 17.88 3.34
N GLU A 29 -13.92 17.00 2.59
CA GLU A 29 -14.28 16.70 1.19
C GLU A 29 -15.25 15.52 1.05
N CYS A 30 -15.20 14.55 1.97
CA CYS A 30 -15.95 13.28 1.86
C CYS A 30 -16.89 13.02 3.05
N GLY A 31 -16.88 13.90 4.06
CA GLY A 31 -17.71 13.78 5.26
C GLY A 31 -17.11 12.90 6.36
N SER A 32 -17.62 13.09 7.57
CA SER A 32 -17.10 12.47 8.79
C SER A 32 -17.17 10.94 8.82
N GLN A 33 -18.13 10.33 8.12
CA GLN A 33 -18.24 8.87 8.04
C GLN A 33 -17.01 8.24 7.37
N ILE A 34 -16.55 8.84 6.26
CA ILE A 34 -15.39 8.36 5.52
C ILE A 34 -14.12 8.59 6.35
N ALA A 35 -13.96 9.77 6.93
CA ALA A 35 -12.81 10.09 7.79
C ALA A 35 -12.68 9.13 8.98
N THR A 36 -13.80 8.77 9.61
CA THR A 36 -13.82 7.83 10.76
C THR A 36 -13.48 6.40 10.34
N SER A 37 -13.79 6.00 9.10
CA SER A 37 -13.45 4.68 8.57
C SER A 37 -11.99 4.55 8.09
N MET A 38 -11.22 5.64 8.08
CA MET A 38 -9.82 5.58 7.66
C MET A 38 -8.98 4.79 8.67
N HIS A 39 -8.32 3.74 8.18
CA HIS A 39 -7.35 2.99 8.96
C HIS A 39 -6.07 3.80 9.21
N ALA A 40 -5.33 3.41 10.25
CA ALA A 40 -3.92 3.81 10.39
C ALA A 40 -3.12 3.39 9.15
N GLU A 41 -1.89 3.88 9.00
CA GLU A 41 -1.02 3.56 7.88
C GLU A 41 -1.04 2.04 7.58
N PRO A 42 -1.58 1.64 6.40
CA PRO A 42 -1.71 0.22 6.09
C PRO A 42 -0.36 -0.36 5.65
N TYR A 43 -0.09 -1.60 6.05
CA TYR A 43 1.01 -2.37 5.51
C TYR A 43 0.58 -3.04 4.20
N LEU A 44 1.33 -2.79 3.13
CA LEU A 44 1.15 -3.45 1.84
C LEU A 44 2.42 -4.17 1.42
N VAL A 45 2.26 -5.37 0.88
CA VAL A 45 3.34 -6.22 0.38
C VAL A 45 3.00 -6.72 -1.03
N ASP A 46 4.02 -7.04 -1.82
CA ASP A 46 3.87 -7.50 -3.22
C ASP A 46 4.46 -8.89 -3.49
N PHE A 47 4.83 -9.61 -2.42
CA PHE A 47 5.54 -10.88 -2.48
C PHE A 47 4.72 -12.07 -1.94
N LEU A 48 3.42 -11.88 -1.68
CA LEU A 48 2.54 -12.97 -1.21
C LEU A 48 2.04 -13.88 -2.34
N ARG A 49 2.30 -13.52 -3.60
CA ARG A 49 1.96 -14.32 -4.78
C ARG A 49 3.22 -14.91 -5.39
N ASP A 50 3.16 -16.19 -5.69
CA ASP A 50 4.21 -16.85 -6.45
C ASP A 50 4.32 -16.26 -7.85
N ALA A 51 5.55 -16.23 -8.38
CA ALA A 51 5.77 -15.91 -9.78
C ALA A 51 5.13 -16.99 -10.68
N PRO A 52 4.71 -16.64 -11.90
CA PRO A 52 4.25 -17.62 -12.87
C PRO A 52 5.31 -18.70 -13.11
N GLU A 53 4.90 -19.96 -13.19
CA GLU A 53 5.80 -21.05 -13.57
C GLU A 53 6.23 -20.88 -15.03
N ILE A 54 7.53 -21.07 -15.30
CA ILE A 54 8.08 -21.07 -16.66
C ILE A 54 7.90 -22.49 -17.22
N THR A 55 6.87 -22.66 -18.03
CA THR A 55 6.43 -23.94 -18.58
C THR A 55 7.19 -24.32 -19.86
N GLY A 56 7.85 -23.36 -20.50
CA GLY A 56 8.53 -23.55 -21.79
C GLY A 56 7.58 -23.54 -22.99
N GLU A 57 6.27 -23.36 -22.78
CA GLU A 57 5.28 -23.09 -23.82
C GLU A 57 5.18 -21.60 -24.16
N GLU A 58 5.88 -20.75 -23.40
CA GLU A 58 5.87 -19.31 -23.61
C GLU A 58 6.65 -18.92 -24.88
N GLY A 59 6.11 -17.97 -25.67
CA GLY A 59 6.78 -17.46 -26.86
C GLY A 59 8.08 -16.70 -26.52
N GLU A 60 8.97 -16.53 -27.50
CA GLU A 60 10.28 -15.87 -27.31
C GLU A 60 10.21 -14.46 -26.71
N ASP A 61 9.07 -13.76 -26.87
CA ASP A 61 8.81 -12.41 -26.36
C ASP A 61 7.89 -12.37 -25.13
N ALA A 62 7.64 -13.51 -24.48
CA ALA A 62 6.75 -13.55 -23.31
C ALA A 62 7.37 -12.86 -22.09
N ASP A 63 6.67 -11.85 -21.57
CA ASP A 63 7.00 -11.25 -20.27
C ASP A 63 6.46 -12.13 -19.14
N LEU A 64 7.39 -12.76 -18.42
CA LEU A 64 7.08 -13.65 -17.30
C LEU A 64 7.05 -12.90 -15.96
N GLU A 65 7.36 -11.60 -15.95
CA GLU A 65 7.24 -10.79 -14.76
C GLU A 65 5.76 -10.51 -14.47
N ALA A 66 5.20 -11.22 -13.49
CA ALA A 66 3.85 -10.93 -13.04
C ALA A 66 3.76 -9.48 -12.54
N PRO A 67 2.65 -8.78 -12.83
CA PRO A 67 2.45 -7.43 -12.33
C PRO A 67 2.48 -7.44 -10.80
N LYS A 68 3.16 -6.43 -10.21
CA LYS A 68 3.19 -6.26 -8.77
C LYS A 68 1.79 -6.04 -8.23
N VAL A 69 1.28 -6.99 -7.45
CA VAL A 69 -0.01 -6.86 -6.75
C VAL A 69 0.26 -6.50 -5.30
N TYR A 70 -0.14 -5.29 -4.91
CA TYR A 70 0.00 -4.84 -3.53
C TYR A 70 -1.17 -5.30 -2.68
N GLU A 71 -0.90 -6.22 -1.76
CA GLU A 71 -1.89 -6.84 -0.88
C GLU A 71 -1.71 -6.32 0.55
N LEU A 72 -2.84 -6.09 1.23
CA LEU A 72 -2.87 -5.59 2.60
C LEU A 72 -2.55 -6.72 3.59
N ILE A 73 -1.72 -6.43 4.59
CA ILE A 73 -1.52 -7.30 5.75
C ILE A 73 -1.92 -6.57 7.02
N SER A 74 -2.48 -7.30 7.98
CA SER A 74 -2.91 -6.74 9.26
C SER A 74 -1.74 -6.41 10.19
N SER A 75 -0.65 -7.18 10.12
CA SER A 75 0.56 -6.98 10.93
C SER A 75 1.73 -7.80 10.38
N TYR A 76 2.95 -7.58 10.91
CA TYR A 76 4.14 -8.34 10.50
C TYR A 76 4.08 -9.82 10.90
N GLU A 77 3.36 -10.17 11.96
CA GLU A 77 3.13 -11.57 12.36
C GLU A 77 2.35 -12.36 11.31
N ALA A 78 1.65 -11.69 10.39
CA ALA A 78 1.02 -12.36 9.25
C ALA A 78 2.03 -12.89 8.22
N LEU A 79 3.31 -12.47 8.32
CA LEU A 79 4.38 -12.84 7.38
C LEU A 79 5.34 -13.90 7.95
N SER A 80 5.14 -14.33 9.20
CA SER A 80 6.04 -15.25 9.93
C SER A 80 5.58 -16.71 9.90
#